data_AF-A0A1E1MMW6-F1
#
_entry.id   AF-A0A1E1MMW6-F1
#
_cell.length_a   1.000
_cell.length_b   1.000
_cell.length_c   1.000
_cell.angle_alpha   90.00
_cell.angle_beta   90.00
_cell.angle_gamma   90.00
#
_symmetry.space_group_name_H-M   'P 1'
#
loop_
_entity.id
_entity.type
_entity.pdbx_description
1 polymer ?
#
loop_
_entity_poly.entity_id
_entity_poly.type
_entity_poly.pdbx_seq_one_letter_code
_entity_poly.pdbx_strand_id
1 'polypeptide(L)'
;MPCWVPNLSCSDLPNPIPYGRADGYSKAVYSVADAEDILSVQGVEIPEVDQCWTSKLTKESPDTEVTSVCHEWAKQIDPSASYIAGGSMELAFIATVMFGYIKGLASYGTGAWKTMSDCRKLIFTAENRTEDDVDIESDLSGSRQIINRIREALSRRSLFGTVEGHIGLCPASVERGDLLAVMLGCEYPLVLRPEHGGSFFKVVGVCYVSTQSLPFYSPEFVADLRLLKNMLHCIPLIVVFWKRYSTF
;
A
#
# COMPACT_ATOMS: atom_id res chain seq x y z
N MET A 1 -3.95 -13.25 22.05
CA MET A 1 -3.57 -11.85 21.78
C MET A 1 -4.43 -11.37 20.63
N PRO A 2 -5.06 -10.18 20.71
CA PRO A 2 -5.94 -9.68 19.65
C PRO A 2 -5.19 -9.51 18.32
N CYS A 3 -5.87 -9.69 17.19
CA CYS A 3 -5.24 -9.61 15.85
C CYS A 3 -4.72 -8.20 15.50
N TRP A 4 -5.26 -7.17 16.14
CA TRP A 4 -4.81 -5.78 16.02
C TRP A 4 -3.57 -5.47 16.87
N VAL A 5 -3.14 -6.40 17.74
CA VAL A 5 -1.86 -6.30 18.44
C VAL A 5 -0.80 -7.00 17.59
N PRO A 6 0.25 -6.28 17.12
CA PRO A 6 1.32 -6.89 16.34
C PRO A 6 1.95 -8.05 17.11
N ASN A 7 2.25 -9.14 16.39
CA ASN A 7 3.04 -10.21 16.98
C ASN A 7 4.51 -9.79 17.11
N LEU A 8 4.86 -9.23 18.27
CA LEU A 8 6.22 -8.75 18.57
C LEU A 8 7.27 -9.87 18.67
N SER A 9 6.85 -11.14 18.70
CA SER A 9 7.79 -12.28 18.59
C SER A 9 8.24 -12.56 17.16
N CYS A 10 7.58 -11.97 16.16
CA CYS A 10 7.93 -12.15 14.76
C CYS A 10 9.04 -11.16 14.38
N SER A 11 10.24 -11.66 14.07
CA SER A 11 11.37 -10.85 13.62
C SER A 11 11.30 -10.46 12.13
N ASP A 12 10.31 -10.98 11.40
CA ASP A 12 10.27 -10.97 9.94
C ASP A 12 9.15 -10.06 9.39
N LEU A 13 8.93 -8.93 10.06
CA LEU A 13 7.92 -7.95 9.68
C LEU A 13 8.37 -7.11 8.47
N PRO A 14 7.44 -6.71 7.58
CA PRO A 14 7.75 -5.79 6.50
C PRO A 14 8.25 -4.45 7.04
N ASN A 15 9.02 -3.72 6.22
CA ASN A 15 9.41 -2.36 6.58
C ASN A 15 8.17 -1.49 6.87
N PRO A 16 8.27 -0.55 7.82
CA PRO A 16 7.22 0.45 8.03
C PRO A 16 6.91 1.17 6.73
N ILE A 17 5.63 1.44 6.50
CA ILE A 17 5.23 2.36 5.43
C ILE A 17 5.65 3.75 5.92
N PRO A 18 6.49 4.47 5.17
CA PRO A 18 7.20 5.61 5.74
C PRO A 18 6.33 6.84 5.97
N TYR A 19 5.15 6.93 5.34
CA TYR A 19 4.14 7.96 5.60
C TYR A 19 2.73 7.44 5.35
N GLY A 20 1.79 7.78 6.24
CA GLY A 20 0.39 7.47 6.12
C GLY A 20 -0.46 8.69 6.49
N ARG A 21 -1.53 8.94 5.73
CA ARG A 21 -2.56 9.95 6.02
C ARG A 21 -3.94 9.47 5.61
N ALA A 22 -4.17 8.17 5.71
CA ALA A 22 -5.40 7.55 5.25
C ALA A 22 -6.63 8.15 5.94
N ASP A 23 -6.54 8.40 7.25
CA ASP A 23 -7.61 8.99 8.06
C ASP A 23 -7.88 10.47 7.80
N GLY A 24 -7.04 11.17 7.03
CA GLY A 24 -7.17 12.60 6.77
C GLY A 24 -7.21 13.45 8.05
N TYR A 25 -6.52 13.04 9.12
CA TYR A 25 -6.56 13.65 10.45
C TYR A 25 -7.86 13.50 11.24
N SER A 26 -8.70 12.55 10.86
CA SER A 26 -9.91 12.25 11.61
C SER A 26 -9.56 11.74 13.01
N LYS A 27 -10.33 12.18 14.02
CA LYS A 27 -10.17 11.64 15.37
C LYS A 27 -10.61 10.17 15.39
N ALA A 28 -9.87 9.34 16.12
CA ALA A 28 -10.27 7.96 16.37
C ALA A 28 -11.66 7.89 17.04
N VAL A 29 -12.52 7.03 16.51
CA VAL A 29 -13.83 6.71 17.09
C VAL A 29 -13.86 5.20 17.31
N TYR A 30 -13.88 4.82 18.58
CA TYR A 30 -13.85 3.41 18.97
C TYR A 30 -14.51 3.18 20.33
N SER A 31 -14.89 1.94 20.57
CA SER A 31 -15.29 1.45 21.89
C SER A 31 -14.72 0.05 22.12
N VAL A 32 -14.31 -0.22 23.35
CA VAL A 32 -13.81 -1.53 23.77
C VAL A 32 -14.89 -2.20 24.61
N ALA A 33 -15.26 -3.43 24.27
CA ALA A 33 -16.13 -4.25 25.09
C ALA A 33 -15.28 -5.15 26.00
N ASP A 34 -15.19 -4.81 27.29
CA ASP A 34 -14.31 -5.48 28.27
C ASP A 34 -14.61 -6.98 28.44
N ALA A 35 -15.85 -7.41 28.16
CA ALA A 35 -16.27 -8.80 28.34
C ALA A 35 -15.75 -9.74 27.23
N GLU A 36 -15.31 -9.21 26.09
CA GLU A 36 -15.11 -10.04 24.88
C GLU A 36 -13.83 -9.70 24.07
N ASP A 37 -12.93 -8.83 24.56
CA ASP A 37 -11.69 -8.41 23.86
C ASP A 37 -11.93 -7.81 22.45
N ILE A 38 -13.06 -7.13 22.27
CA ILE A 38 -13.48 -6.54 21.00
C ILE A 38 -13.24 -5.05 20.95
N LEU A 39 -12.72 -4.65 19.80
CA LEU A 39 -12.57 -3.27 19.41
C LEU A 39 -13.57 -2.96 18.29
N SER A 40 -14.61 -2.19 18.61
CA SER A 40 -15.43 -1.56 17.58
C SER A 40 -14.76 -0.27 17.15
N VAL A 41 -14.60 -0.07 15.85
CA VAL A 41 -14.00 1.13 15.25
C VAL A 41 -14.92 1.67 14.17
N GLN A 42 -14.86 2.97 13.95
CA GLN A 42 -15.49 3.58 12.78
C GLN A 42 -14.46 3.77 11.68
N GLY A 43 -14.87 3.50 10.44
CA GLY A 43 -14.02 3.63 9.28
C GLY A 43 -14.82 3.70 7.98
N VAL A 44 -14.09 3.78 6.88
CA VAL A 44 -14.62 3.72 5.52
C VAL A 44 -14.11 2.44 4.89
N GLU A 45 -15.03 1.60 4.44
CA GLU A 45 -14.71 0.46 3.61
C GLU A 45 -14.25 0.96 2.24
N ILE A 46 -13.12 0.46 1.77
CA ILE A 46 -12.65 0.64 0.39
C ILE A 46 -13.09 -0.65 -0.38
N PRO A 47 -12.41 -1.09 -1.44
CA PRO A 47 -12.81 -2.32 -2.15
C PRO A 47 -12.20 -3.63 -1.66
N GLU A 48 -12.86 -4.72 -2.07
CA GLU A 48 -12.35 -6.10 -1.99
C GLU A 48 -11.10 -6.30 -2.85
N VAL A 49 -10.12 -7.01 -2.29
CA VAL A 49 -8.95 -7.52 -2.99
C VAL A 49 -9.37 -8.58 -4.00
N ASP A 50 -9.12 -8.33 -5.28
CA ASP A 50 -9.43 -9.23 -6.39
C ASP A 50 -8.22 -10.13 -6.70
N GLN A 51 -7.02 -9.55 -6.72
CA GLN A 51 -5.78 -10.19 -7.14
C GLN A 51 -4.63 -9.81 -6.21
N CYS A 52 -3.74 -10.78 -5.97
CA CYS A 52 -2.50 -10.58 -5.22
C CYS A 52 -1.33 -11.25 -5.92
N TRP A 53 -0.21 -10.54 -6.01
CA TRP A 53 1.04 -11.03 -6.56
C TRP A 53 2.11 -10.97 -5.47
N THR A 54 2.50 -12.15 -4.99
CA THR A 54 3.43 -12.29 -3.86
C THR A 54 4.86 -12.50 -4.33
N SER A 55 5.81 -11.97 -3.57
CA SER A 55 7.24 -12.25 -3.76
C SER A 55 7.87 -12.77 -2.47
N LYS A 56 9.05 -13.39 -2.58
CA LYS A 56 9.86 -13.82 -1.43
C LYS A 56 10.95 -12.80 -1.08
N LEU A 57 10.87 -11.58 -1.60
CA LEU A 57 11.89 -10.56 -1.39
C LEU A 57 12.07 -10.24 0.09
N THR A 58 13.33 -10.18 0.50
CA THR A 58 13.76 -9.71 1.83
C THR A 58 14.60 -8.44 1.68
N LYS A 59 15.09 -7.88 2.79
CA LYS A 59 15.94 -6.67 2.76
C LYS A 59 17.35 -6.99 2.26
N GLU A 60 17.70 -8.27 2.25
CA GLU A 60 18.98 -8.83 1.84
C GLU A 60 18.95 -9.32 0.39
N SER A 61 17.77 -9.35 -0.26
CA SER A 61 17.64 -9.75 -1.66
C SER A 61 18.49 -8.87 -2.58
N PRO A 62 19.23 -9.48 -3.54
CA PRO A 62 20.11 -8.76 -4.45
C PRO A 62 19.32 -7.84 -5.39
N ASP A 63 19.98 -6.77 -5.88
CA ASP A 63 19.39 -5.77 -6.80
C ASP A 63 18.70 -6.43 -8.02
N THR A 64 19.26 -7.53 -8.54
CA THR A 64 18.73 -8.27 -9.69
C THR A 64 17.40 -8.95 -9.39
N GLU A 65 17.23 -9.52 -8.19
CA GLU A 65 15.98 -10.15 -7.77
C GLU A 65 14.88 -9.09 -7.55
N VAL A 66 15.24 -7.98 -6.91
CA VAL A 66 14.32 -6.84 -6.70
C VAL A 66 13.81 -6.30 -8.03
N THR A 67 14.71 -6.11 -9.00
CA THR A 67 14.36 -5.61 -10.33
C THR A 67 13.49 -6.62 -11.08
N SER A 68 13.84 -7.91 -11.03
CA SER A 68 13.06 -8.99 -11.66
C SER A 68 11.63 -9.06 -11.15
N VAL A 69 11.42 -9.02 -9.83
CA VAL A 69 10.07 -9.02 -9.24
C VAL A 69 9.30 -7.77 -9.63
N CYS A 70 9.94 -6.59 -9.60
CA CYS A 70 9.29 -5.34 -10.00
C CYS A 70 8.85 -5.39 -11.46
N HIS A 71 9.69 -5.89 -12.37
CA HIS A 71 9.35 -6.10 -13.78
C HIS A 71 8.24 -7.12 -13.97
N GLU A 72 8.24 -8.21 -13.22
CA GLU A 72 7.18 -9.23 -13.31
C GLU A 72 5.83 -8.69 -12.86
N TRP A 73 5.83 -7.88 -11.80
CA TRP A 73 4.63 -7.18 -11.32
C TRP A 73 4.16 -6.11 -12.29
N ALA A 74 5.06 -5.41 -12.96
CA ALA A 74 4.72 -4.42 -13.98
C ALA A 74 3.98 -5.04 -15.18
N LYS A 75 4.22 -6.33 -15.50
CA LYS A 75 3.49 -7.06 -16.55
C LYS A 75 2.04 -7.38 -16.18
N GLN A 76 1.69 -7.31 -14.90
CA GLN A 76 0.34 -7.64 -14.41
C GLN A 76 -0.65 -6.50 -14.62
N ILE A 77 -0.16 -5.32 -15.00
CA ILE A 77 -0.96 -4.14 -15.26
C ILE A 77 -0.87 -3.73 -16.73
N ASP A 78 -1.91 -3.07 -17.22
CA ASP A 78 -1.84 -2.33 -18.48
C ASP A 78 -1.38 -0.89 -18.17
N PRO A 79 -0.10 -0.53 -18.42
CA PRO A 79 0.40 0.82 -18.13
C PRO A 79 -0.31 1.91 -18.94
N SER A 80 -0.94 1.57 -20.07
CA SER A 80 -1.68 2.52 -20.91
C SER A 80 -3.09 2.81 -20.41
N ALA A 81 -3.60 1.99 -19.48
CA ALA A 81 -4.93 2.16 -18.92
C ALA A 81 -5.02 3.43 -18.05
N SER A 82 -6.24 3.99 -17.96
CA SER A 82 -6.55 5.02 -16.98
C SER A 82 -6.67 4.40 -15.59
N TYR A 83 -6.19 5.11 -14.57
CA TYR A 83 -6.31 4.67 -13.18
C TYR A 83 -7.56 5.26 -12.53
N ILE A 84 -8.24 4.48 -11.70
CA ILE A 84 -9.54 4.84 -11.12
C ILE A 84 -9.48 6.11 -10.26
N ALA A 85 -8.36 6.34 -9.56
CA ALA A 85 -8.12 7.55 -8.77
C ALA A 85 -7.56 8.72 -9.59
N GLY A 86 -7.64 8.65 -10.92
CA GLY A 86 -7.09 9.63 -11.85
C GLY A 86 -5.68 9.30 -12.35
N GLY A 87 -5.33 9.87 -13.51
CA GLY A 87 -4.05 9.65 -14.20
C GLY A 87 -3.94 8.26 -14.85
N SER A 88 -2.71 7.80 -15.09
CA SER A 88 -2.45 6.51 -15.74
C SER A 88 -2.10 5.39 -14.75
N MET A 89 -2.38 4.15 -15.13
CA MET A 89 -2.00 2.96 -14.37
C MET A 89 -0.47 2.87 -14.19
N GLU A 90 0.29 3.28 -15.19
CA GLU A 90 1.75 3.38 -15.10
C GLU A 90 2.19 4.29 -13.94
N LEU A 91 1.61 5.49 -13.84
CA LEU A 91 1.91 6.44 -12.78
C LEU A 91 1.50 5.87 -11.41
N ALA A 92 0.33 5.22 -11.34
CA ALA A 92 -0.14 4.57 -10.12
C ALA A 92 0.83 3.48 -9.66
N PHE A 93 1.35 2.68 -10.58
CA PHE A 93 2.27 1.58 -10.29
C PHE A 93 3.64 2.07 -9.83
N ILE A 94 4.22 3.04 -10.54
CA ILE A 94 5.49 3.65 -10.13
C ILE A 94 5.33 4.28 -8.75
N ALA A 95 4.24 5.02 -8.50
CA ALA A 95 3.94 5.55 -7.17
C ALA A 95 3.76 4.46 -6.11
N THR A 96 3.22 3.30 -6.48
CA THR A 96 3.07 2.14 -5.58
C THR A 96 4.41 1.58 -5.15
N VAL A 97 5.25 1.20 -6.11
CA VAL A 97 6.56 0.56 -5.82
C VAL A 97 7.60 1.55 -5.27
N MET A 98 7.30 2.84 -5.29
CA MET A 98 8.12 3.89 -4.70
C MET A 98 7.50 4.51 -3.43
N PHE A 99 6.38 4.00 -2.90
CA PHE A 99 5.61 4.64 -1.81
C PHE A 99 5.38 6.16 -2.01
N GLY A 100 5.16 6.59 -3.25
CA GLY A 100 4.96 8.00 -3.59
C GLY A 100 6.22 8.88 -3.55
N TYR A 101 7.43 8.31 -3.31
CA TYR A 101 8.70 9.04 -3.31
C TYR A 101 9.19 9.39 -4.72
N ILE A 102 8.42 10.24 -5.38
CA ILE A 102 8.69 10.69 -6.74
C ILE A 102 8.71 12.22 -6.71
N LYS A 103 9.71 12.81 -7.38
CA LYS A 103 9.85 14.26 -7.46
C LYS A 103 8.60 14.88 -8.09
N GLY A 104 7.96 15.81 -7.37
CA GLY A 104 6.72 16.47 -7.79
C GLY A 104 5.43 15.82 -7.28
N LEU A 105 5.50 14.60 -6.74
CA LEU A 105 4.39 13.95 -6.03
C LEU A 105 4.60 13.95 -4.51
N ALA A 106 5.83 13.73 -4.06
CA ALA A 106 6.15 13.75 -2.64
C ALA A 106 5.94 15.16 -2.05
N SER A 107 5.01 15.27 -1.09
CA SER A 107 4.69 16.53 -0.40
C SER A 107 5.69 16.89 0.71
N TYR A 108 6.64 16.00 1.02
CA TYR A 108 7.56 16.14 2.15
C TYR A 108 9.02 15.94 1.72
N GLY A 109 9.84 16.97 1.95
CA GLY A 109 11.30 16.89 1.88
C GLY A 109 11.90 17.33 0.54
N THR A 110 12.89 18.22 0.64
CA THR A 110 13.77 18.72 -0.44
C THR A 110 14.84 17.69 -0.86
N GLY A 111 14.59 16.40 -0.67
CA GLY A 111 15.52 15.34 -1.06
C GLY A 111 15.73 15.31 -2.57
N ALA A 112 16.84 14.72 -3.01
CA ALA A 112 17.12 14.44 -4.42
C ALA A 112 16.23 13.30 -4.97
N TRP A 113 14.91 13.41 -4.79
CA TRP A 113 13.93 12.46 -5.31
C TRP A 113 14.07 12.34 -6.81
N LYS A 114 13.89 11.11 -7.30
CA LYS A 114 13.99 10.81 -8.72
C LYS A 114 12.70 11.19 -9.43
N THR A 115 12.83 11.60 -10.67
CA THR A 115 11.69 11.99 -11.48
C THR A 115 10.89 10.76 -11.90
N MET A 116 9.65 10.96 -12.32
CA MET A 116 8.87 9.91 -12.97
C MET A 116 9.61 9.26 -14.14
N SER A 117 10.34 10.06 -14.93
CA SER A 117 11.10 9.53 -16.07
C SER A 117 12.23 8.61 -15.64
N ASP A 118 12.92 8.91 -14.54
CA ASP A 118 14.02 8.08 -14.03
C ASP A 118 13.48 6.73 -13.53
N CYS A 119 12.38 6.77 -12.76
CA CYS A 119 11.72 5.56 -12.28
C CYS A 119 11.17 4.72 -13.44
N ARG A 120 10.53 5.35 -14.43
CA ARG A 120 9.98 4.68 -15.61
C ARG A 120 11.06 3.91 -16.37
N LYS A 121 12.22 4.53 -16.62
CA LYS A 121 13.34 3.87 -17.31
C LYS A 121 13.73 2.58 -16.60
N LEU A 122 13.92 2.62 -15.29
CA LEU A 122 14.35 1.43 -14.54
C LEU A 122 13.27 0.35 -14.45
N ILE A 123 12.00 0.74 -14.29
CA ILE A 123 10.88 -0.18 -14.03
C ILE A 123 10.31 -0.79 -15.31
N PHE A 124 10.23 -0.03 -16.40
CA PHE A 124 9.57 -0.46 -17.64
C PHE A 124 10.52 -0.65 -18.81
N THR A 125 11.72 -0.07 -18.79
CA THR A 125 12.71 -0.31 -19.83
C THR A 125 13.59 -1.46 -19.38
N ALA A 126 13.32 -2.65 -19.91
CA ALA A 126 14.23 -3.79 -19.83
C ALA A 126 15.45 -3.50 -20.73
N GLU A 127 16.31 -2.58 -20.34
CA GLU A 127 17.57 -2.37 -21.03
C GLU A 127 18.51 -3.52 -20.65
N ASN A 128 18.90 -4.30 -21.68
CA ASN A 128 20.04 -5.18 -21.65
C ASN A 128 21.26 -4.38 -21.20
N ARG A 129 21.53 -4.33 -19.89
CA ARG A 129 22.82 -3.86 -19.38
C ARG A 129 23.87 -4.87 -19.81
N THR A 130 24.44 -4.66 -20.99
CA THR A 130 25.73 -5.24 -21.35
C THR A 130 26.81 -4.58 -20.50
N GLU A 131 27.81 -5.34 -20.08
CA GLU A 131 28.90 -4.89 -19.18
C GLU A 131 29.77 -3.74 -19.76
N ASP A 132 29.51 -3.31 -21.00
CA ASP A 132 30.35 -2.40 -21.78
C ASP A 132 29.89 -0.92 -21.84
N ASP A 133 28.74 -0.54 -21.26
CA ASP A 133 28.28 0.86 -21.29
C ASP A 133 28.89 1.69 -20.13
N VAL A 134 30.11 2.18 -20.36
CA VAL A 134 30.90 2.99 -19.44
C VAL A 134 30.49 4.47 -19.46
N ASP A 135 29.36 4.80 -18.85
CA ASP A 135 29.00 6.15 -18.36
C ASP A 135 28.54 6.06 -16.87
N ILE A 136 29.34 5.33 -16.08
CA ILE A 136 28.90 4.48 -14.98
C ILE A 136 28.65 5.20 -13.63
N GLU A 137 29.22 6.37 -13.32
CA GLU A 137 29.17 6.84 -11.91
C GLU A 137 27.93 7.68 -11.54
N SER A 138 27.39 8.48 -12.46
CA SER A 138 26.22 9.33 -12.15
C SER A 138 24.88 8.60 -12.28
N ASP A 139 24.77 7.66 -13.23
CA ASP A 139 23.57 6.88 -13.49
C ASP A 139 23.40 5.68 -12.52
N LEU A 140 24.51 5.07 -12.08
CA LEU A 140 24.45 3.99 -11.08
C LEU A 140 23.97 4.48 -9.71
N SER A 141 24.39 5.68 -9.28
CA SER A 141 23.94 6.25 -8.00
C SER A 141 22.43 6.50 -8.01
N GLY A 142 21.90 7.00 -9.13
CA GLY A 142 20.46 7.20 -9.31
C GLY A 142 19.67 5.89 -9.35
N SER A 143 20.15 4.94 -10.14
CA SER A 143 19.58 3.58 -10.24
C SER A 143 19.53 2.87 -8.89
N ARG A 144 20.65 2.92 -8.14
CA ARG A 144 20.75 2.24 -6.83
C ARG A 144 19.80 2.85 -5.80
N GLN A 145 19.56 4.16 -5.82
CA GLN A 145 18.56 4.80 -4.96
C GLN A 145 17.15 4.29 -5.28
N ILE A 146 16.79 4.18 -6.56
CA ILE A 146 15.48 3.65 -6.98
C ILE A 146 15.34 2.19 -6.55
N ILE A 147 16.33 1.34 -6.84
CA ILE A 147 16.32 -0.08 -6.46
C ILE A 147 16.21 -0.25 -4.95
N ASN A 148 16.92 0.56 -4.15
CA ASN A 148 16.81 0.51 -2.70
C ASN A 148 15.40 0.85 -2.20
N ARG A 149 14.74 1.83 -2.83
CA ARG A 149 13.34 2.18 -2.50
C ARG A 149 12.36 1.09 -2.90
N ILE A 150 12.52 0.53 -4.10
CA ILE A 150 11.72 -0.62 -4.54
C ILE A 150 11.93 -1.78 -3.56
N ARG A 151 13.17 -2.08 -3.16
CA ARG A 151 13.43 -3.11 -2.14
C ARG A 151 12.68 -2.80 -0.84
N GLU A 152 12.82 -1.59 -0.31
CA GLU A 152 12.12 -1.19 0.92
C GLU A 152 10.60 -1.38 0.82
N ALA A 153 10.02 -1.07 -0.35
CA ALA A 153 8.59 -1.18 -0.61
C ALA A 153 8.11 -2.60 -0.88
N LEU A 154 8.91 -3.45 -1.51
CA LEU A 154 8.50 -4.78 -1.95
C LEU A 154 8.85 -5.89 -0.94
N SER A 155 9.87 -5.68 -0.09
CA SER A 155 10.28 -6.69 0.89
C SER A 155 9.12 -7.11 1.80
N ARG A 156 8.84 -8.42 1.81
CA ARG A 156 7.75 -9.05 2.60
C ARG A 156 6.35 -8.50 2.32
N ARG A 157 6.15 -7.88 1.15
CA ARG A 157 4.86 -7.37 0.70
C ARG A 157 4.46 -8.03 -0.61
N SER A 158 3.17 -7.95 -0.90
CA SER A 158 2.55 -8.34 -2.16
C SER A 158 1.94 -7.12 -2.83
N LEU A 159 2.04 -7.06 -4.15
CA LEU A 159 1.18 -6.17 -4.93
C LEU A 159 -0.24 -6.73 -4.87
N PHE A 160 -1.23 -5.86 -4.75
CA PHE A 160 -2.63 -6.25 -4.91
C PHE A 160 -3.34 -5.34 -5.90
N GLY A 161 -4.41 -5.87 -6.48
CA GLY A 161 -5.42 -5.15 -7.24
C GLY A 161 -6.79 -5.40 -6.64
N THR A 162 -7.65 -4.38 -6.62
CA THR A 162 -9.02 -4.50 -6.13
C THR A 162 -10.04 -4.66 -7.25
N VAL A 163 -11.25 -5.09 -6.93
CA VAL A 163 -12.38 -5.18 -7.88
C VAL A 163 -12.71 -3.84 -8.57
N GLU A 164 -12.44 -2.71 -7.92
CA GLU A 164 -12.66 -1.37 -8.51
C GLU A 164 -11.44 -0.81 -9.27
N GLY A 165 -10.36 -1.58 -9.39
CA GLY A 165 -9.16 -1.18 -10.12
C GLY A 165 -8.15 -0.32 -9.34
N HIS A 166 -8.23 -0.25 -8.01
CA HIS A 166 -7.13 0.27 -7.18
C HIS A 166 -5.96 -0.72 -7.13
N ILE A 167 -4.74 -0.20 -7.00
CA ILE A 167 -3.54 -1.01 -6.76
C ILE A 167 -2.76 -0.52 -5.54
N GLY A 168 -2.02 -1.44 -4.94
CA GLY A 168 -1.27 -1.12 -3.73
C GLY A 168 -0.35 -2.24 -3.25
N LEU A 169 0.27 -2.02 -2.09
CA LEU A 169 1.14 -2.99 -1.41
C LEU A 169 0.52 -3.43 -0.10
N CYS A 170 0.50 -4.73 0.15
CA CYS A 170 -0.09 -5.33 1.33
C CYS A 170 0.83 -6.40 1.94
N PRO A 171 0.56 -6.89 3.17
CA PRO A 171 1.30 -8.01 3.73
C PRO A 171 1.15 -9.27 2.86
N ALA A 172 2.16 -10.13 2.84
CA ALA A 172 2.14 -11.36 2.03
C ALA A 172 1.03 -12.37 2.41
N SER A 173 0.37 -12.18 3.55
CA SER A 173 -0.75 -13.01 4.05
C SER A 173 -2.12 -12.60 3.52
N VAL A 174 -2.21 -11.53 2.72
CA VAL A 174 -3.46 -11.06 2.12
C VAL A 174 -3.91 -12.01 1.02
N GLU A 175 -5.22 -12.22 0.95
CA GLU A 175 -5.87 -13.14 0.02
C GLU A 175 -7.03 -12.44 -0.70
N ARG A 176 -7.45 -13.02 -1.84
CA ARG A 176 -8.67 -12.59 -2.54
C ARG A 176 -9.87 -12.68 -1.58
N GLY A 177 -10.72 -11.66 -1.57
CA GLY A 177 -11.85 -11.57 -0.64
C GLY A 177 -11.55 -10.78 0.64
N ASP A 178 -10.27 -10.46 0.91
CA ASP A 178 -9.95 -9.51 1.96
C ASP A 178 -10.43 -8.10 1.56
N LEU A 179 -10.83 -7.31 2.55
CA LEU A 179 -11.33 -5.94 2.36
C LEU A 179 -10.28 -4.93 2.77
N LEU A 180 -10.27 -3.79 2.10
CA LEU A 180 -9.51 -2.62 2.54
C LEU A 180 -10.40 -1.72 3.38
N ALA A 181 -9.85 -1.12 4.43
CA ALA A 181 -10.56 -0.15 5.24
C ALA A 181 -9.65 0.97 5.73
N VAL A 182 -10.16 2.20 5.72
CA VAL A 182 -9.55 3.34 6.41
C VAL A 182 -10.25 3.51 7.75
N MET A 183 -9.53 3.33 8.85
CA MET A 183 -10.06 3.58 10.18
C MET A 183 -9.83 5.03 10.58
N LEU A 184 -10.83 5.65 11.20
CA LEU A 184 -10.66 7.01 11.73
C LEU A 184 -9.56 6.99 12.81
N GLY A 185 -8.63 7.95 12.73
CA GLY A 185 -7.46 8.03 13.61
C GLY A 185 -6.35 7.01 13.31
N CYS A 186 -6.43 6.29 12.18
CA CYS A 186 -5.36 5.39 11.73
C CYS A 186 -4.70 5.96 10.47
N GLU A 187 -3.41 6.25 10.56
CA GLU A 187 -2.65 6.86 9.47
C GLU A 187 -2.54 5.96 8.23
N TYR A 188 -2.74 4.65 8.36
CA TYR A 188 -2.58 3.67 7.29
C TYR A 188 -3.88 2.91 7.04
N PRO A 189 -4.21 2.60 5.77
CA PRO A 189 -5.30 1.69 5.48
C PRO A 189 -4.95 0.28 5.99
N LEU A 190 -5.97 -0.43 6.48
CA LEU A 190 -5.86 -1.79 6.98
C LEU A 190 -6.49 -2.76 5.99
N VAL A 191 -5.91 -3.95 5.92
CA VAL A 191 -6.53 -5.10 5.27
C VAL A 191 -7.25 -5.90 6.34
N LEU A 192 -8.53 -6.18 6.09
CA LEU A 192 -9.44 -6.89 6.96
C LEU A 192 -9.90 -8.17 6.28
N ARG A 193 -9.85 -9.29 6.99
CA ARG A 193 -10.45 -10.54 6.53
C ARG A 193 -11.84 -10.69 7.16
N PRO A 194 -12.92 -10.75 6.37
CA PRO A 194 -14.24 -11.07 6.90
C PRO A 194 -14.25 -12.44 7.58
N GLU A 195 -14.84 -12.51 8.77
CA GLU A 195 -15.10 -13.73 9.52
C GLU A 195 -16.59 -13.81 9.87
N HIS A 196 -17.08 -15.02 10.16
CA HIS A 196 -18.46 -15.26 10.62
C HIS A 196 -19.54 -14.60 9.73
N GLY A 197 -19.39 -14.73 8.41
CA GLY A 197 -20.35 -14.19 7.45
C GLY A 197 -20.33 -12.65 7.33
N GLY A 198 -19.22 -12.01 7.71
CA GLY A 198 -19.03 -10.56 7.58
C GLY A 198 -19.48 -9.74 8.80
N SER A 199 -19.95 -10.40 9.85
CA SER A 199 -20.25 -9.72 11.13
C SER A 199 -18.97 -9.25 11.81
N PHE A 200 -17.86 -9.94 11.55
CA PHE A 200 -16.58 -9.76 12.22
C PHE A 200 -15.45 -9.67 11.21
N PHE A 201 -14.35 -9.06 11.64
CA PHE A 201 -13.17 -8.94 10.81
C PHE A 201 -11.93 -9.29 11.61
N LYS A 202 -10.94 -9.84 10.92
CA LYS A 202 -9.58 -10.02 11.43
C LYS A 202 -8.68 -9.00 10.75
N VAL A 203 -7.89 -8.27 11.53
CA VAL A 203 -6.84 -7.41 10.97
C VAL A 203 -5.74 -8.31 10.40
N VAL A 204 -5.55 -8.25 9.08
CA VAL A 204 -4.46 -8.95 8.38
C VAL A 204 -3.18 -8.11 8.43
N GLY A 205 -3.30 -6.79 8.28
CA GLY A 205 -2.21 -5.85 8.52
C GLY A 205 -2.35 -4.54 7.77
N VAL A 206 -1.32 -3.70 7.86
CA VAL A 206 -1.27 -2.39 7.19
C VAL A 206 -0.95 -2.53 5.70
N CYS A 207 -1.61 -1.74 4.87
CA CYS A 207 -1.35 -1.68 3.44
C CYS A 207 -1.06 -0.24 2.98
N TYR A 208 -0.63 -0.12 1.73
CA TYR A 208 -0.46 1.14 1.02
C TYR A 208 -1.34 1.07 -0.23
N VAL A 209 -2.19 2.08 -0.45
CA VAL A 209 -2.98 2.22 -1.67
C VAL A 209 -2.46 3.45 -2.41
N SER A 210 -2.19 3.31 -3.71
CA SER A 210 -1.81 4.46 -4.52
C SER A 210 -3.03 5.35 -4.74
N THR A 211 -2.98 6.55 -4.18
CA THR A 211 -3.97 7.61 -4.42
C THR A 211 -3.25 8.69 -5.22
N GLN A 212 -3.54 8.79 -6.52
CA GLN A 212 -2.98 9.87 -7.31
C GLN A 212 -3.64 11.18 -6.88
N SER A 213 -3.03 11.86 -5.92
CA SER A 213 -3.23 13.29 -5.79
C SER A 213 -2.31 13.94 -6.82
N LEU A 214 -2.91 14.41 -7.92
CA LEU A 214 -2.27 15.40 -8.79
C LEU A 214 -1.74 16.57 -7.94
N PRO A 215 -0.72 17.31 -8.41
CA PRO A 215 0.03 18.28 -7.60
C PRO A 215 -0.78 19.56 -7.36
N PHE A 216 -1.86 19.46 -6.59
CA PHE A 216 -2.51 20.56 -5.90
C PHE A 216 -3.09 20.01 -4.60
N TYR A 217 -2.21 19.75 -3.64
CA TYR A 217 -2.55 19.95 -2.23
C TYR A 217 -2.73 21.47 -2.01
N SER A 218 -3.77 22.05 -2.64
CA SER A 218 -4.36 23.26 -2.10
C SER A 218 -5.23 22.84 -0.91
N PRO A 219 -5.27 23.61 0.19
CA PRO A 219 -6.20 23.39 1.29
C PRO A 219 -7.67 23.29 0.82
N GLU A 220 -7.97 23.79 -0.38
CA GLU A 220 -9.28 23.77 -1.01
C GLU A 220 -9.63 22.39 -1.60
N PHE A 221 -8.65 21.54 -1.95
CA PHE A 221 -8.92 20.18 -2.44
C PHE A 221 -9.16 19.16 -1.33
N VAL A 222 -8.79 19.49 -0.07
CA VAL A 222 -9.32 18.80 1.13
C VAL A 222 -10.85 18.96 1.21
N ALA A 223 -11.44 19.95 0.51
CA ALA A 223 -12.89 20.05 0.35
C ALA A 223 -13.49 19.02 -0.62
N ASP A 224 -12.66 18.25 -1.35
CA ASP A 224 -13.10 17.08 -2.13
C ASP A 224 -12.98 15.75 -1.36
N LEU A 225 -13.01 15.87 -0.03
CA LEU A 225 -13.78 14.98 0.84
C LEU A 225 -15.27 14.88 0.43
N ARG A 226 -15.72 15.38 -0.75
CA ARG A 226 -17.08 15.19 -1.27
C ARG A 226 -17.28 13.82 -1.89
N LEU A 227 -16.22 13.20 -2.43
CA LEU A 227 -16.26 11.78 -2.77
C LEU A 227 -16.38 10.91 -1.51
N LEU A 228 -15.72 11.30 -0.42
CA LEU A 228 -15.95 10.72 0.91
C LEU A 228 -17.31 11.13 1.52
N LYS A 229 -17.84 12.35 1.30
CA LYS A 229 -19.17 12.78 1.79
C LYS A 229 -20.34 12.15 1.05
N ASN A 230 -20.18 11.82 -0.23
CA ASN A 230 -21.18 11.04 -0.96
C ASN A 230 -21.16 9.56 -0.51
N MET A 231 -20.05 9.07 0.08
CA MET A 231 -20.00 7.81 0.82
C MET A 231 -20.44 7.93 2.29
N LEU A 232 -20.39 9.13 2.91
CA LEU A 232 -20.84 9.36 4.30
C LEU A 232 -22.37 9.23 4.50
N HIS A 233 -23.16 9.03 3.43
CA HIS A 233 -24.58 8.66 3.56
C HIS A 233 -24.83 7.15 3.66
N CYS A 234 -23.78 6.33 3.53
CA CYS A 234 -23.80 4.89 3.76
C CYS A 234 -22.54 4.49 4.51
N ILE A 235 -22.44 4.82 5.81
CA ILE A 235 -21.33 4.33 6.66
C ILE A 235 -21.74 2.97 7.23
N PRO A 236 -21.25 1.83 6.72
CA PRO A 236 -21.34 0.59 7.48
C PRO A 236 -20.40 0.70 8.69
N LEU A 237 -20.95 0.39 9.86
CA LEU A 237 -20.18 0.20 11.08
C LEU A 237 -19.34 -1.08 10.91
N ILE A 238 -18.00 -0.96 10.84
CA ILE A 238 -17.12 -2.13 10.78
C ILE A 238 -16.85 -2.59 12.22
N VAL A 239 -17.40 -3.74 12.61
CA VAL A 239 -17.18 -4.30 13.95
C VAL A 239 -16.27 -5.52 13.90
N VAL A 240 -15.18 -5.52 14.66
CA VAL A 240 -14.09 -6.52 14.61
C VAL A 240 -14.19 -7.40 15.86
N PHE A 241 -14.52 -8.70 15.76
CA PHE A 241 -14.57 -9.63 16.93
C PHE A 241 -13.71 -10.89 16.71
N TRP A 242 -13.30 -11.54 17.82
CA TRP A 242 -12.61 -12.85 17.82
C TRP A 242 -13.06 -13.76 18.98
N LYS A 243 -13.01 -15.08 18.79
CA LYS A 243 -13.35 -16.11 19.78
C LYS A 243 -12.13 -16.97 20.16
N ARG A 244 -11.88 -17.10 21.47
CA ARG A 244 -10.84 -17.96 22.05
C ARG A 244 -11.19 -19.44 21.85
N TYR A 245 -10.37 -20.21 21.13
CA TYR A 245 -10.40 -21.67 21.25
C TYR A 245 -9.74 -22.05 22.57
N SER A 246 -10.52 -22.61 23.49
CA SER A 246 -10.03 -23.26 24.70
C SER A 246 -9.36 -24.59 24.30
N THR A 247 -8.05 -24.69 24.44
CA THR A 247 -7.39 -25.99 24.57
C THR A 247 -7.42 -26.39 26.04
N PHE A 248 -7.93 -27.61 26.28
CA PHE A 248 -7.90 -28.34 27.55
C PHE A 248 -6.48 -28.50 28.09
#